data_AF-A0A821YRR3-F1
#
_entry.id   AF-A0A821YRR3-F1
#
_cell.length_a   1.000
_cell.length_b   1.000
_cell.length_c   1.000
_cell.angle_alpha   90.00
_cell.angle_beta   90.00
_cell.angle_gamma   90.00
#
_symmetry.space_group_name_H-M   'P 1'
#
loop_
_entity.id
_entity.type
_entity.pdbx_description
1 polymer ?
#
loop_
_entity_poly.entity_id
_entity_poly.type
_entity_poly.pdbx_seq_one_letter_code
_entity_poly.pdbx_strand_id
1 'polypeptide(L)'
;PLPHTPFTSNEAVQMYDQLSMQDRLNQVFNLLDNNEEILQMLLSLLSMNMQGDITQGGFIDHLRWWALGDYDMNRMFEKLGRYKIKEGTSTLAQAILNDCQKVTLLLSTAVESIDRTSGNSVIIRIHTGELIIGRTAIVTVPLNALHKIEFFPPLELQKQQAVTVGQCRGGTKFWVKLEKSIGNWFGFAPYPNPITMAYTDDQDGSVIVGFGPNGLLDIQNINVVEKELNKLLPNVKVKYVLGHDWRNDPFVLSTWSWYKPGQMSLSLRALQKSEPPVFFASGDISDGWRGFIDGALESGLKSVRNVQQYLTTRFH
;
A
#
# COMPACT_ATOMS: atom_id res chain seq x y z
N PRO A 1 -15.13 -2.73 -10.77
CA PRO A 1 -14.00 -3.19 -11.63
C PRO A 1 -13.97 -4.72 -11.62
N LEU A 2 -13.51 -5.37 -12.69
CA LEU A 2 -13.20 -6.80 -12.64
C LEU A 2 -11.88 -7.01 -11.88
N PRO A 3 -11.70 -8.15 -11.18
CA PRO A 3 -10.58 -8.36 -10.25
C PRO A 3 -9.18 -8.08 -10.83
N HIS A 4 -8.87 -8.59 -12.03
CA HIS A 4 -7.55 -8.46 -12.66
C HIS A 4 -7.55 -7.70 -14.00
N THR A 5 -8.71 -7.18 -14.41
CA THR A 5 -8.88 -6.39 -15.63
C THR A 5 -9.69 -5.13 -15.31
N PRO A 6 -9.10 -4.20 -14.53
CA PRO A 6 -9.83 -3.10 -13.91
C PRO A 6 -10.59 -2.21 -14.89
N PHE A 7 -10.16 -2.16 -16.15
CA PHE A 7 -10.68 -1.27 -17.19
C PHE A 7 -11.68 -1.91 -18.16
N THR A 8 -12.05 -3.19 -17.98
CA THR A 8 -13.00 -3.85 -18.90
C THR A 8 -14.37 -3.17 -18.92
N SER A 9 -14.80 -2.60 -17.79
CA SER A 9 -16.07 -1.87 -17.66
C SER A 9 -15.81 -0.37 -17.48
N ASN A 10 -15.14 0.26 -18.45
CA ASN A 10 -14.62 1.64 -18.34
C ASN A 10 -15.66 2.66 -17.85
N GLU A 11 -16.90 2.64 -18.35
CA GLU A 11 -17.94 3.61 -17.97
C GLU A 11 -18.32 3.51 -16.49
N ALA A 12 -18.61 2.29 -16.02
CA ALA A 12 -18.93 2.05 -14.61
C ALA A 12 -17.73 2.36 -13.70
N VAL A 13 -16.52 2.01 -14.14
CA VAL A 13 -15.29 2.29 -13.38
C VAL A 13 -15.06 3.79 -13.25
N GLN A 14 -15.21 4.55 -14.34
CA GLN A 14 -15.08 6.01 -14.30
C GLN A 14 -16.09 6.63 -13.34
N MET A 15 -17.34 6.18 -13.35
CA MET A 15 -18.39 6.68 -12.46
C MET A 15 -18.04 6.49 -10.98
N TYR A 16 -17.65 5.27 -10.58
CA TYR A 16 -17.35 4.97 -9.17
C TYR A 16 -15.97 5.45 -8.72
N ASP A 17 -15.03 5.62 -9.65
CA ASP A 17 -13.72 6.17 -9.36
C ASP A 17 -13.81 7.62 -8.89
N GLN A 18 -14.74 8.42 -9.40
CA GLN A 18 -14.93 9.80 -8.93
C GLN A 18 -15.45 9.92 -7.48
N LEU A 19 -15.93 8.83 -6.88
CA LEU A 19 -16.49 8.87 -5.53
C LEU A 19 -15.42 8.65 -4.47
N SER A 20 -15.45 9.46 -3.42
CA SER A 20 -14.86 9.06 -2.14
C SER A 20 -15.71 7.97 -1.47
N MET A 21 -15.13 7.30 -0.46
CA MET A 21 -15.90 6.39 0.38
C MET A 21 -17.00 7.12 1.15
N GLN A 22 -16.78 8.39 1.55
CA GLN A 22 -17.83 9.22 2.15
C GLN A 22 -18.98 9.48 1.18
N ASP A 23 -18.70 9.80 -0.08
CA ASP A 23 -19.75 10.04 -1.08
C ASP A 23 -20.62 8.80 -1.26
N ARG A 24 -19.98 7.62 -1.32
CA ARG A 24 -20.74 6.38 -1.41
C ARG A 24 -21.57 6.11 -0.17
N LEU A 25 -21.00 6.32 1.03
CA LEU A 25 -21.74 6.15 2.29
C LEU A 25 -22.98 7.04 2.31
N ASN A 26 -22.87 8.31 1.91
CA ASN A 26 -24.01 9.24 1.85
C ASN A 26 -25.12 8.73 0.90
N GLN A 27 -24.76 8.11 -0.22
CA GLN A 27 -25.74 7.57 -1.18
C GLN A 27 -26.51 6.36 -0.63
N VAL A 28 -25.91 5.59 0.28
CA VAL A 28 -26.50 4.35 0.80
C VAL A 28 -26.89 4.45 2.27
N PHE A 29 -26.74 5.62 2.88
CA PHE A 29 -26.97 5.84 4.31
C PHE A 29 -28.35 5.35 4.78
N ASN A 30 -29.38 5.57 3.95
CA ASN A 30 -30.74 5.14 4.24
C ASN A 30 -30.91 3.61 4.32
N LEU A 31 -30.00 2.82 3.75
CA LEU A 31 -30.02 1.35 3.86
C LEU A 31 -29.58 0.85 5.24
N LEU A 32 -29.05 1.74 6.09
CA LEU A 32 -28.64 1.40 7.45
C LEU A 32 -29.82 1.45 8.43
N ASP A 33 -31.03 1.83 7.99
CA ASP A 33 -32.24 1.93 8.82
C ASP A 33 -32.05 2.77 10.11
N ASN A 34 -31.23 3.83 10.02
CA ASN A 34 -30.80 4.67 11.16
C ASN A 34 -30.12 3.89 12.30
N ASN A 35 -29.55 2.72 12.03
CA ASN A 35 -28.80 1.94 13.01
C ASN A 35 -27.41 2.57 13.24
N GLU A 36 -27.29 3.30 14.34
CA GLU A 36 -26.06 3.99 14.71
C GLU A 36 -24.89 3.02 14.97
N GLU A 37 -25.13 1.86 15.57
CA GLU A 37 -24.08 0.87 15.85
C GLU A 37 -23.47 0.32 14.54
N ILE A 38 -24.31 -0.02 13.58
CA ILE A 38 -23.87 -0.46 12.24
C ILE A 38 -23.08 0.64 11.55
N LEU A 39 -23.55 1.89 11.64
CA LEU A 39 -22.83 3.04 11.09
C LEU A 39 -21.45 3.20 11.71
N GLN A 40 -21.32 3.14 13.04
CA GLN A 40 -20.02 3.26 13.71
C GLN A 40 -19.07 2.13 13.33
N MET A 41 -19.58 0.89 13.25
CA MET A 41 -18.78 -0.26 12.80
C MET A 41 -18.31 -0.08 11.35
N LEU A 42 -19.20 0.35 10.45
CA LEU A 42 -18.88 0.61 9.06
C LEU A 42 -17.83 1.72 8.91
N LEU A 43 -17.99 2.84 9.63
CA LEU A 43 -17.02 3.94 9.63
C LEU A 43 -15.64 3.48 10.11
N SER A 44 -15.60 2.61 11.12
CA SER A 44 -14.35 2.00 11.61
C SER A 44 -13.65 1.19 10.51
N LEU A 45 -14.40 0.32 9.81
CA LEU A 45 -13.88 -0.51 8.72
C LEU A 45 -13.43 0.32 7.51
N LEU A 46 -14.24 1.28 7.08
CA LEU A 46 -13.89 2.16 5.96
C LEU A 46 -12.64 2.97 6.26
N SER A 47 -12.57 3.58 7.45
CA SER A 47 -11.39 4.33 7.87
C SER A 47 -10.14 3.47 7.94
N MET A 48 -10.24 2.25 8.49
CA MET A 48 -9.12 1.32 8.55
C MET A 48 -8.61 0.98 7.15
N ASN A 49 -9.49 0.55 6.23
CA ASN A 49 -9.10 0.09 4.91
C ASN A 49 -8.35 1.17 4.11
N MET A 50 -8.83 2.42 4.13
CA MET A 50 -8.15 3.52 3.41
C MET A 50 -7.05 4.20 4.22
N GLN A 51 -6.99 3.92 5.52
CA GLN A 51 -5.97 4.39 6.46
C GLN A 51 -6.18 5.82 6.98
N GLY A 52 -7.43 6.26 7.21
CA GLY A 52 -7.71 7.62 7.67
C GLY A 52 -9.10 8.15 7.34
N ASP A 53 -9.16 9.42 6.97
CA ASP A 53 -10.38 10.14 6.62
C ASP A 53 -10.99 9.62 5.32
N ILE A 54 -12.20 9.09 5.41
CA ILE A 54 -12.91 8.43 4.31
C ILE A 54 -13.35 9.39 3.19
N THR A 55 -13.24 10.72 3.40
CA THR A 55 -13.42 11.73 2.34
C THR A 55 -12.27 11.74 1.33
N GLN A 56 -11.08 11.26 1.72
CA GLN A 56 -9.87 11.33 0.89
C GLN A 56 -9.64 10.07 0.04
N GLY A 57 -10.27 8.95 0.41
CA GLY A 57 -10.04 7.64 -0.18
C GLY A 57 -11.09 7.33 -1.22
N GLY A 58 -10.65 6.95 -2.41
CA GLY A 58 -11.53 6.55 -3.51
C GLY A 58 -12.30 5.29 -3.18
N PHE A 59 -13.59 5.28 -3.50
CA PHE A 59 -14.45 4.12 -3.32
C PHE A 59 -14.09 2.96 -4.26
N ILE A 60 -13.45 3.25 -5.39
CA ILE A 60 -13.08 2.24 -6.39
C ILE A 60 -12.12 1.16 -5.85
N ASP A 61 -11.22 1.53 -4.94
CA ASP A 61 -10.29 0.58 -4.32
C ASP A 61 -11.03 -0.37 -3.38
N HIS A 62 -12.05 0.14 -2.67
CA HIS A 62 -12.95 -0.68 -1.86
C HIS A 62 -13.75 -1.66 -2.73
N LEU A 63 -14.34 -1.19 -3.84
CA LEU A 63 -15.06 -2.05 -4.79
C LEU A 63 -14.16 -3.14 -5.39
N ARG A 64 -12.89 -2.83 -5.61
CA ARG A 64 -11.93 -3.81 -6.11
C ARG A 64 -11.59 -4.85 -5.06
N TRP A 65 -11.36 -4.46 -3.81
CA TRP A 65 -11.17 -5.42 -2.71
C TRP A 65 -12.39 -6.35 -2.59
N TRP A 66 -13.59 -5.80 -2.71
CA TRP A 66 -14.83 -6.57 -2.76
C TRP A 66 -14.85 -7.59 -3.91
N ALA A 67 -14.47 -7.17 -5.12
CA ALA A 67 -14.38 -8.06 -6.28
C ALA A 67 -13.31 -9.16 -6.11
N LEU A 68 -12.14 -8.82 -5.56
CA LEU A 68 -11.05 -9.76 -5.25
C LEU A 68 -11.39 -10.71 -4.08
N GLY A 69 -12.32 -10.29 -3.22
CA GLY A 69 -12.96 -11.11 -2.18
C GLY A 69 -14.08 -12.00 -2.70
N ASP A 70 -14.21 -12.19 -4.01
CA ASP A 70 -15.26 -12.99 -4.65
C ASP A 70 -16.68 -12.52 -4.31
N TYR A 71 -16.84 -11.20 -4.15
CA TYR A 71 -18.10 -10.56 -3.80
C TYR A 71 -18.73 -11.15 -2.52
N ASP A 72 -17.89 -11.54 -1.57
CA ASP A 72 -18.28 -12.13 -0.29
C ASP A 72 -17.43 -11.55 0.85
N MET A 73 -18.10 -11.13 1.91
CA MET A 73 -17.45 -10.42 3.01
C MET A 73 -16.51 -11.33 3.81
N ASN A 74 -16.93 -12.58 4.05
CA ASN A 74 -16.12 -13.53 4.81
C ASN A 74 -14.86 -13.90 4.04
N ARG A 75 -14.99 -14.22 2.75
CA ARG A 75 -13.84 -14.51 1.88
C ARG A 75 -12.91 -13.32 1.75
N MET A 76 -13.43 -12.10 1.65
CA MET A 76 -12.61 -10.89 1.66
C MET A 76 -11.77 -10.81 2.94
N PHE A 77 -12.38 -10.92 4.13
CA PHE A 77 -11.63 -10.85 5.40
C PHE A 77 -10.67 -12.03 5.61
N GLU A 78 -11.02 -13.22 5.13
CA GLU A 78 -10.11 -14.36 5.14
C GLU A 78 -8.84 -14.07 4.34
N LYS A 79 -8.96 -13.50 3.14
CA LYS A 79 -7.82 -13.12 2.31
C LYS A 79 -7.02 -11.95 2.89
N LEU A 80 -7.67 -11.02 3.61
CA LEU A 80 -7.02 -9.84 4.16
C LEU A 80 -6.23 -10.09 5.47
N GLY A 81 -6.68 -11.02 6.32
CA GLY A 81 -6.14 -11.10 7.68
C GLY A 81 -6.07 -12.48 8.33
N ARG A 82 -6.61 -13.54 7.71
CA ARG A 82 -6.68 -14.87 8.37
C ARG A 82 -5.33 -15.59 8.44
N TYR A 83 -4.48 -15.39 7.43
CA TYR A 83 -3.23 -16.12 7.24
C TYR A 83 -2.04 -15.18 7.21
N LYS A 84 -0.91 -15.67 7.72
CA LYS A 84 0.39 -15.00 7.67
C LYS A 84 1.44 -16.02 7.23
N ILE A 85 2.53 -15.53 6.67
CA ILE A 85 3.73 -16.34 6.44
C ILE A 85 4.33 -16.65 7.81
N LYS A 86 4.38 -17.93 8.17
CA LYS A 86 4.77 -18.40 9.51
C LYS A 86 6.15 -17.88 9.91
N GLU A 87 7.09 -17.87 8.98
CA GLU A 87 8.48 -17.43 9.16
C GLU A 87 8.68 -15.92 8.90
N GLY A 88 7.59 -15.17 8.64
CA GLY A 88 7.60 -13.75 8.34
C GLY A 88 7.92 -13.40 6.89
N THR A 89 7.56 -12.18 6.48
CA THR A 89 7.73 -11.69 5.10
C THR A 89 9.20 -11.50 4.72
N SER A 90 10.08 -11.22 5.68
CA SER A 90 11.53 -11.17 5.45
C SER A 90 12.10 -12.51 4.96
N THR A 91 11.57 -13.64 5.46
CA THR A 91 11.98 -14.97 5.02
C THR A 91 11.58 -15.23 3.57
N LEU A 92 10.37 -14.79 3.16
CA LEU A 92 9.94 -14.85 1.76
C LEU A 92 10.85 -13.99 0.86
N ALA A 93 11.16 -12.75 1.27
CA ALA A 93 12.05 -11.87 0.51
C ALA A 93 13.46 -12.48 0.35
N GLN A 94 14.00 -13.07 1.42
CA GLN A 94 15.29 -13.74 1.39
C GLN A 94 15.26 -14.99 0.49
N ALA A 95 14.17 -15.76 0.52
CA ALA A 95 14.01 -16.93 -0.35
C ALA A 95 14.01 -16.54 -1.84
N ILE A 96 13.32 -15.45 -2.21
CA ILE A 96 13.33 -14.92 -3.58
C ILE A 96 14.75 -14.50 -3.99
N LEU A 97 15.47 -13.78 -3.12
CA LEU A 97 16.85 -13.35 -3.40
C LEU A 97 17.80 -14.54 -3.55
N ASN A 98 17.67 -15.57 -2.71
CA ASN A 98 18.52 -16.76 -2.75
C ASN A 98 18.30 -17.61 -4.01
N ASP A 99 17.12 -17.51 -4.64
CA ASP A 99 16.81 -18.20 -5.89
C ASP A 99 17.37 -17.48 -7.13
N CYS A 100 17.79 -16.22 -6.99
CA CYS A 100 18.38 -15.46 -8.09
C CYS A 100 19.81 -15.90 -8.40
N GLN A 101 20.12 -16.02 -9.71
CA GLN A 101 21.48 -16.25 -10.19
C GLN A 101 22.09 -14.95 -10.72
N LYS A 102 23.39 -14.73 -10.44
CA LYS A 102 24.16 -13.58 -10.95
C LYS A 102 23.54 -12.23 -10.59
N VAL A 103 23.05 -12.09 -9.35
CA VAL A 103 22.55 -10.84 -8.79
C VAL A 103 23.56 -10.26 -7.82
N THR A 104 23.83 -8.97 -7.95
CA THR A 104 24.57 -8.17 -6.96
C THR A 104 23.56 -7.33 -6.18
N LEU A 105 23.47 -7.55 -4.87
CA LEU A 105 22.65 -6.72 -3.99
C LEU A 105 23.48 -5.55 -3.46
N LEU A 106 23.02 -4.33 -3.71
CA LEU A 106 23.60 -3.10 -3.17
C LEU A 106 22.58 -2.46 -2.21
N LEU A 107 22.89 -2.47 -0.92
CA LEU A 107 22.09 -1.82 0.12
C LEU A 107 22.66 -0.45 0.47
N SER A 108 21.84 0.42 1.05
CA SER A 108 22.22 1.80 1.37
C SER A 108 22.69 2.58 0.12
N THR A 109 22.13 2.23 -1.04
CA THR A 109 22.50 2.74 -2.37
C THR A 109 21.31 3.48 -2.98
N ALA A 110 20.91 4.59 -2.37
CA ALA A 110 19.75 5.33 -2.82
C ALA A 110 20.00 5.98 -4.19
N VAL A 111 19.06 5.79 -5.12
CA VAL A 111 19.12 6.34 -6.49
C VAL A 111 18.68 7.80 -6.49
N GLU A 112 19.47 8.64 -7.14
CA GLU A 112 19.19 10.07 -7.34
C GLU A 112 18.57 10.31 -8.72
N SER A 113 19.17 9.73 -9.77
CA SER A 113 18.68 9.94 -11.14
C SER A 113 18.90 8.75 -12.07
N ILE A 114 18.07 8.71 -13.13
CA ILE A 114 18.11 7.70 -14.18
C ILE A 114 18.16 8.40 -15.53
N ASP A 115 19.29 8.26 -16.23
CA ASP A 115 19.55 8.80 -17.55
C ASP A 115 19.50 7.69 -18.61
N ARG A 116 18.65 7.87 -19.62
CA ARG A 116 18.47 6.96 -20.76
C ARG A 116 18.75 7.66 -22.10
N THR A 117 19.44 8.79 -22.09
CA THR A 117 19.89 9.52 -23.29
C THR A 117 21.12 8.88 -23.93
N SER A 118 21.87 8.07 -23.17
CA SER A 118 23.14 7.48 -23.57
C SER A 118 22.97 6.20 -24.43
N GLY A 119 22.49 6.38 -25.66
CA GLY A 119 22.47 5.34 -26.69
C GLY A 119 21.74 4.05 -26.28
N ASN A 120 22.50 2.97 -26.05
CA ASN A 120 21.99 1.64 -25.69
C ASN A 120 22.07 1.33 -24.18
N SER A 121 22.37 2.33 -23.36
CA SER A 121 22.57 2.16 -21.92
C SER A 121 21.63 3.05 -21.10
N VAL A 122 21.34 2.58 -19.89
CA VAL A 122 20.76 3.35 -18.79
C VAL A 122 21.87 3.62 -17.78
N ILE A 123 22.05 4.88 -17.41
CA ILE A 123 22.99 5.33 -16.39
C ILE A 123 22.19 5.73 -15.16
N ILE A 124 22.43 5.04 -14.05
CA ILE A 124 21.81 5.30 -12.76
C ILE A 124 22.85 6.02 -11.91
N ARG A 125 22.53 7.22 -11.44
CA ARG A 125 23.33 7.94 -10.45
C ARG A 125 22.77 7.69 -9.07
N ILE A 126 23.64 7.35 -8.14
CA ILE A 126 23.29 7.18 -6.72
C ILE A 126 23.70 8.43 -5.94
N HIS A 127 23.12 8.67 -4.77
CA HIS A 127 23.35 9.88 -3.98
C HIS A 127 24.82 10.15 -3.59
N THR A 128 25.69 9.14 -3.61
CA THR A 128 27.14 9.33 -3.39
C THR A 128 27.88 9.86 -4.62
N GLY A 129 27.20 9.97 -5.77
CA GLY A 129 27.73 10.41 -7.05
C GLY A 129 28.22 9.27 -7.96
N GLU A 130 28.31 8.04 -7.45
CA GLU A 130 28.72 6.87 -8.25
C GLU A 130 27.68 6.55 -9.34
N LEU A 131 28.16 5.91 -10.41
CA LEU A 131 27.36 5.55 -11.58
C LEU A 131 27.25 4.04 -11.72
N ILE A 132 26.02 3.56 -11.90
CA ILE A 132 25.70 2.18 -12.23
C ILE A 132 25.16 2.17 -13.66
N ILE A 133 25.73 1.32 -14.53
CA ILE A 133 25.39 1.27 -15.96
C ILE A 133 24.74 -0.08 -16.26
N GLY A 134 23.60 -0.04 -16.95
CA GLY A 134 22.88 -1.23 -17.41
C GLY A 134 22.28 -1.03 -18.80
N ARG A 135 21.68 -2.09 -19.37
CA ARG A 135 20.93 -2.01 -20.63
C ARG A 135 19.47 -1.55 -20.43
N THR A 136 18.93 -1.84 -19.26
CA THR A 136 17.55 -1.54 -18.83
C THR A 136 17.52 -1.31 -17.33
N ALA A 137 16.51 -0.57 -16.85
CA ALA A 137 16.21 -0.44 -15.43
C ALA A 137 14.75 -0.80 -15.14
N ILE A 138 14.51 -1.52 -14.05
CA ILE A 138 13.16 -1.70 -13.49
C ILE A 138 13.07 -0.84 -12.23
N VAL A 139 12.19 0.15 -12.25
CA VAL A 139 11.94 1.05 -11.12
C VAL A 139 10.82 0.47 -10.27
N THR A 140 11.15 0.11 -9.02
CA THR A 140 10.20 -0.44 -8.04
C THR A 140 9.90 0.46 -6.86
N VAL A 141 10.21 1.76 -7.00
CA VAL A 141 10.04 2.75 -5.95
C VAL A 141 8.55 3.03 -5.71
N PRO A 142 8.09 3.12 -4.44
CA PRO A 142 6.71 3.47 -4.12
C PRO A 142 6.26 4.77 -4.78
N LEU A 143 4.99 4.85 -5.19
CA LEU A 143 4.45 5.98 -5.94
C LEU A 143 4.72 7.33 -5.24
N ASN A 144 4.51 7.37 -3.92
CA ASN A 144 4.72 8.59 -3.13
C ASN A 144 6.20 8.99 -2.99
N ALA A 145 7.15 8.09 -3.22
CA ALA A 145 8.58 8.36 -3.17
C ALA A 145 9.21 8.53 -4.57
N LEU A 146 8.49 8.17 -5.63
CA LEU A 146 9.01 8.19 -7.01
C LEU A 146 9.41 9.60 -7.49
N HIS A 147 8.80 10.66 -6.94
CA HIS A 147 9.16 12.05 -7.25
C HIS A 147 10.58 12.44 -6.82
N LYS A 148 11.24 11.60 -6.00
CA LYS A 148 12.62 11.84 -5.54
C LYS A 148 13.69 11.39 -6.54
N ILE A 149 13.28 10.70 -7.62
CA ILE A 149 14.19 10.25 -8.67
C ILE A 149 14.01 11.15 -9.88
N GLU A 150 15.10 11.74 -10.35
CA GLU A 150 15.10 12.51 -11.59
C GLU A 150 15.26 11.58 -12.79
N PHE A 151 14.54 11.87 -13.88
CA PHE A 151 14.58 11.08 -15.11
C PHE A 151 15.03 11.94 -16.28
N PHE A 152 15.98 11.44 -17.07
CA PHE A 152 16.53 12.14 -18.24
C PHE A 152 16.39 11.29 -19.52
N PRO A 153 15.60 11.72 -20.53
CA PRO A 153 14.67 12.85 -20.48
C PRO A 153 13.54 12.61 -19.48
N PRO A 154 12.81 13.67 -19.05
CA PRO A 154 11.68 13.54 -18.15
C PRO A 154 10.68 12.47 -18.60
N LEU A 155 9.99 11.86 -17.64
CA LEU A 155 8.92 10.89 -17.91
C LEU A 155 7.79 11.53 -18.73
N GLU A 156 6.87 10.74 -19.27
CA GLU A 156 5.71 11.32 -19.95
C GLU A 156 4.89 12.20 -19.00
N LEU A 157 4.33 13.30 -19.52
CA LEU A 157 3.66 14.33 -18.71
C LEU A 157 2.57 13.75 -17.80
N GLN A 158 1.77 12.79 -18.28
CA GLN A 158 0.73 12.13 -17.47
C GLN A 158 1.31 11.34 -16.29
N LYS A 159 2.47 10.69 -16.49
CA LYS A 159 3.17 9.98 -15.41
C LYS A 159 3.75 10.96 -14.40
N GLN A 160 4.36 12.06 -14.87
CA GLN A 160 4.83 13.13 -13.98
C GLN A 160 3.70 13.68 -13.11
N GLN A 161 2.54 13.99 -13.72
CA GLN A 161 1.37 14.45 -12.98
C GLN A 161 0.90 13.44 -11.93
N ALA A 162 0.81 12.16 -12.29
CA ALA A 162 0.44 11.09 -11.36
C ALA A 162 1.42 10.97 -10.17
N VAL A 163 2.72 11.06 -10.45
CA VAL A 163 3.79 11.01 -9.44
C VAL A 163 3.72 12.22 -8.50
N THR A 164 3.51 13.42 -9.03
CA THR A 164 3.36 14.65 -8.24
C THR A 164 2.12 14.61 -7.34
N VAL A 165 1.00 14.08 -7.84
CA VAL A 165 -0.24 13.98 -7.06
C VAL A 165 -0.10 12.97 -5.92
N GLY A 166 0.58 11.85 -6.17
CA GLY A 166 0.74 10.75 -5.21
C GLY A 166 -0.58 10.10 -4.79
N GLN A 167 -0.50 9.00 -4.04
CA GLN A 167 -1.66 8.29 -3.48
C GLN A 167 -1.98 8.80 -2.06
N CYS A 168 -3.00 8.20 -1.42
CA CYS A 168 -3.27 8.47 0.00
C CYS A 168 -2.01 8.14 0.85
N ARG A 169 -1.74 8.96 1.87
CA ARG A 169 -0.56 8.85 2.77
C ARG A 169 -0.94 8.53 4.22
N GLY A 170 -2.14 8.02 4.44
CA GLY A 170 -2.68 7.75 5.76
C GLY A 170 -2.13 6.46 6.36
N GLY A 171 -2.33 6.26 7.66
CA GLY A 171 -2.11 5.00 8.34
C GLY A 171 -0.99 5.00 9.38
N THR A 172 -1.29 4.37 10.50
CA THR A 172 -0.33 3.96 11.53
C THR A 172 -0.56 2.47 11.77
N LYS A 173 0.52 1.69 11.85
CA LYS A 173 0.49 0.28 12.24
C LYS A 173 1.52 0.04 13.34
N PHE A 174 1.09 -0.59 14.41
CA PHE A 174 1.94 -0.87 15.56
C PHE A 174 1.55 -2.19 16.22
N TRP A 175 2.44 -2.71 17.04
CA TRP A 175 2.24 -3.84 17.92
C TRP A 175 2.50 -3.40 19.35
N VAL A 176 1.74 -3.96 20.27
CA VAL A 176 1.82 -3.73 21.70
C VAL A 176 2.07 -5.08 22.35
N LYS A 177 3.13 -5.19 23.16
CA LYS A 177 3.28 -6.32 24.09
C LYS A 177 2.63 -5.94 25.40
N LEU A 178 1.66 -6.74 25.85
CA LEU A 178 1.01 -6.56 27.14
C LEU A 178 1.84 -7.21 28.27
N GLU A 179 1.71 -6.69 29.48
CA GLU A 179 2.26 -7.34 30.68
C GLU A 179 1.54 -8.65 31.02
N LYS A 180 0.23 -8.70 30.77
CA LYS A 180 -0.62 -9.86 31.01
C LYS A 180 -1.38 -10.22 29.74
N SER A 181 -1.50 -11.52 29.50
CA SER A 181 -2.36 -12.06 28.45
C SER A 181 -3.83 -11.74 28.75
N ILE A 182 -4.59 -11.47 27.69
CA ILE A 182 -6.03 -11.16 27.74
C ILE A 182 -6.90 -12.18 26.98
N GLY A 183 -6.29 -13.25 26.43
CA GLY A 183 -6.97 -14.17 25.51
C GLY A 183 -7.31 -13.51 24.17
N ASN A 184 -8.28 -14.06 23.43
CA ASN A 184 -8.69 -13.52 22.13
C ASN A 184 -9.52 -12.24 22.31
N TRP A 185 -9.10 -11.17 21.65
CA TRP A 185 -9.79 -9.89 21.69
C TRP A 185 -9.72 -9.18 20.34
N PHE A 186 -10.80 -8.47 20.02
CA PHE A 186 -10.93 -7.64 18.82
C PHE A 186 -11.71 -6.38 19.19
N GLY A 187 -11.18 -5.20 18.83
CA GLY A 187 -11.82 -3.91 19.04
C GLY A 187 -11.77 -3.01 17.82
N PHE A 188 -12.80 -2.17 17.68
CA PHE A 188 -12.93 -1.15 16.63
C PHE A 188 -13.31 0.20 17.26
N ALA A 189 -12.92 1.29 16.60
CA ALA A 189 -13.48 2.60 16.85
C ALA A 189 -13.52 3.44 15.56
N PRO A 190 -14.53 4.30 15.37
CA PRO A 190 -14.65 5.12 14.19
C PRO A 190 -13.58 6.22 14.19
N TYR A 191 -13.20 6.71 13.00
CA TYR A 191 -12.48 7.98 12.89
C TYR A 191 -13.30 9.12 13.56
N PRO A 192 -12.70 10.04 14.33
CA PRO A 192 -11.27 10.32 14.46
C PRO A 192 -10.60 9.69 15.70
N ASN A 193 -10.99 8.49 16.15
CA ASN A 193 -10.26 7.80 17.21
C ASN A 193 -8.82 7.46 16.75
N PRO A 194 -7.79 7.59 17.62
CA PRO A 194 -6.39 7.30 17.26
C PRO A 194 -6.11 5.83 16.93
N ILE A 195 -6.92 4.91 17.48
CA ILE A 195 -6.87 3.47 17.20
C ILE A 195 -8.24 3.10 16.64
N THR A 196 -8.30 2.82 15.34
CA THR A 196 -9.57 2.48 14.67
C THR A 196 -9.84 0.99 14.62
N MET A 197 -8.78 0.18 14.75
CA MET A 197 -8.88 -1.27 14.83
C MET A 197 -7.70 -1.82 15.63
N ALA A 198 -7.95 -2.74 16.55
CA ALA A 198 -6.90 -3.46 17.26
C ALA A 198 -7.38 -4.87 17.62
N TYR A 199 -6.48 -5.85 17.56
CA TYR A 199 -6.81 -7.23 17.90
C TYR A 199 -5.59 -8.01 18.36
N THR A 200 -5.81 -9.10 19.06
CA THR A 200 -4.77 -10.00 19.54
C THR A 200 -4.13 -10.75 18.38
N ASP A 201 -2.81 -10.64 18.26
CA ASP A 201 -2.02 -11.05 17.09
C ASP A 201 -1.21 -12.34 17.31
N ASP A 202 -1.31 -12.92 18.51
CA ASP A 202 -0.67 -14.14 18.97
C ASP A 202 -1.67 -15.11 19.63
N GLN A 203 -1.28 -16.37 19.79
CA GLN A 203 -2.16 -17.41 20.36
C GLN A 203 -2.50 -17.15 21.84
N ASP A 204 -1.55 -16.59 22.58
CA ASP A 204 -1.70 -16.35 24.01
C ASP A 204 -2.47 -15.06 24.30
N GLY A 205 -2.73 -14.20 23.32
CA GLY A 205 -3.36 -12.90 23.56
C GLY A 205 -2.48 -11.94 24.36
N SER A 206 -1.17 -12.02 24.18
CA SER A 206 -0.19 -11.15 24.85
C SER A 206 0.37 -10.06 23.94
N VAL A 207 0.10 -10.15 22.63
CA VAL A 207 0.48 -9.16 21.62
C VAL A 207 -0.79 -8.65 20.96
N ILE A 208 -0.95 -7.33 20.89
CA ILE A 208 -2.00 -6.68 20.12
C ILE A 208 -1.37 -6.02 18.91
N VAL A 209 -1.93 -6.24 17.72
CA VAL A 209 -1.67 -5.39 16.55
C VAL A 209 -2.74 -4.30 16.50
N GLY A 210 -2.31 -3.07 16.25
CA GLY A 210 -3.16 -1.89 16.22
C GLY A 210 -2.97 -1.10 14.93
N PHE A 211 -4.07 -0.49 14.49
CA PHE A 211 -4.17 0.34 13.29
C PHE A 211 -4.89 1.64 13.64
N GLY A 212 -4.50 2.71 12.97
CA GLY A 212 -5.12 4.01 13.17
C GLY A 212 -4.85 4.99 12.03
N PRO A 213 -5.57 6.12 12.01
CA PRO A 213 -5.28 7.23 11.14
C PRO A 213 -3.90 7.80 11.46
N ASN A 214 -3.29 8.43 10.44
CA ASN A 214 -2.00 9.05 10.63
C ASN A 214 -2.08 10.28 11.56
N GLY A 215 -1.07 10.44 12.43
CA GLY A 215 -0.84 11.67 13.18
C GLY A 215 -1.72 11.87 14.41
N LEU A 216 -2.61 10.91 14.72
CA LEU A 216 -3.45 10.96 15.93
C LEU A 216 -2.87 10.15 17.10
N LEU A 217 -1.88 9.30 16.85
CA LEU A 217 -1.23 8.45 17.85
C LEU A 217 0.28 8.55 17.72
N ASP A 218 0.94 8.96 18.81
CA ASP A 218 2.40 8.86 18.93
C ASP A 218 2.78 7.45 19.44
N ILE A 219 3.14 6.57 18.50
CA ILE A 219 3.52 5.18 18.81
C ILE A 219 4.88 5.05 19.49
N GLN A 220 5.67 6.12 19.55
CA GLN A 220 6.95 6.12 20.28
C GLN A 220 6.74 6.35 21.79
N ASN A 221 5.56 6.85 22.17
CA ASN A 221 5.21 7.13 23.55
C ASN A 221 4.28 6.03 24.11
N ILE A 222 4.88 5.09 24.85
CA ILE A 222 4.18 3.96 25.47
C ILE A 222 2.98 4.38 26.33
N ASN A 223 3.07 5.51 27.04
CA ASN A 223 1.99 5.99 27.90
C ASN A 223 0.80 6.51 27.09
N VAL A 224 1.07 7.14 25.95
CA VAL A 224 0.02 7.58 25.02
C VAL A 224 -0.69 6.39 24.40
N VAL A 225 0.08 5.39 23.93
CA VAL A 225 -0.48 4.15 23.38
C VAL A 225 -1.30 3.38 24.43
N GLU A 226 -0.77 3.22 25.65
CA GLU A 226 -1.49 2.57 26.76
C GLU A 226 -2.79 3.30 27.08
N LYS A 227 -2.76 4.64 27.17
CA LYS A 227 -3.95 5.45 27.46
C LYS A 227 -5.03 5.28 26.39
N GLU A 228 -4.67 5.35 25.11
CA GLU A 228 -5.63 5.21 24.01
C GLU A 228 -6.16 3.78 23.91
N LEU A 229 -5.30 2.76 24.13
CA LEU A 229 -5.73 1.37 24.15
C LEU A 229 -6.68 1.07 25.32
N ASN A 230 -6.46 1.68 26.49
CA ASN A 230 -7.34 1.52 27.66
C ASN A 230 -8.78 2.04 27.44
N LYS A 231 -9.02 2.90 26.43
CA LYS A 231 -10.37 3.31 26.04
C LYS A 231 -11.15 2.19 25.37
N LEU A 232 -10.46 1.29 24.66
CA LEU A 232 -11.04 0.14 23.97
C LEU A 232 -11.02 -1.12 24.83
N LEU A 233 -9.98 -1.27 25.63
CA LEU A 233 -9.74 -2.43 26.48
C LEU A 233 -9.22 -1.98 27.86
N PRO A 234 -10.12 -1.75 28.83
CA PRO A 234 -9.73 -1.24 30.14
C PRO A 234 -8.81 -2.16 30.92
N ASN A 235 -7.97 -1.56 31.78
CA ASN A 235 -7.08 -2.23 32.73
C ASN A 235 -5.91 -2.99 32.09
N VAL A 236 -5.49 -2.60 30.89
CA VAL A 236 -4.27 -3.15 30.27
C VAL A 236 -3.03 -2.36 30.63
N LYS A 237 -1.92 -3.09 30.72
CA LYS A 237 -0.58 -2.53 30.90
C LYS A 237 0.31 -2.92 29.74
N VAL A 238 0.94 -1.92 29.15
CA VAL A 238 1.81 -2.06 27.98
C VAL A 238 3.25 -2.19 28.44
N LYS A 239 3.91 -3.25 28.02
CA LYS A 239 5.33 -3.51 28.28
C LYS A 239 6.24 -2.81 27.28
N TYR A 240 5.91 -2.88 25.99
CA TYR A 240 6.58 -2.13 24.94
C TYR A 240 5.68 -2.01 23.70
N VAL A 241 5.99 -1.01 22.86
CA VAL A 241 5.37 -0.78 21.57
C VAL A 241 6.42 -0.98 20.48
N LEU A 242 6.03 -1.63 19.38
CA LEU A 242 6.84 -1.79 18.18
C LEU A 242 6.05 -1.24 16.99
N GLY A 243 6.68 -0.45 16.14
CA GLY A 243 6.07 0.02 14.92
C GLY A 243 7.09 0.72 14.04
N HIS A 244 6.68 1.07 12.83
CA HIS A 244 7.50 1.82 11.88
C HIS A 244 6.71 3.02 11.38
N ASP A 245 7.36 4.17 11.32
CA ASP A 245 6.76 5.40 10.79
C ASP A 245 6.86 5.42 9.26
N TRP A 246 5.99 4.63 8.63
CA TRP A 246 5.94 4.49 7.17
C TRP A 246 5.65 5.80 6.43
N ARG A 247 4.94 6.74 7.07
CA ARG A 247 4.57 8.01 6.44
C ARG A 247 5.76 8.96 6.32
N ASN A 248 6.60 9.00 7.35
CA ASN A 248 7.78 9.87 7.37
C ASN A 248 9.04 9.15 6.88
N ASP A 249 8.99 7.82 6.67
CA ASP A 249 10.04 7.10 5.97
C ASP A 249 10.27 7.70 4.57
N PRO A 250 11.47 8.25 4.29
CA PRO A 250 11.75 8.94 3.04
C PRO A 250 11.68 8.04 1.80
N PHE A 251 11.76 6.72 1.95
CA PHE A 251 11.72 5.76 0.83
C PHE A 251 10.33 5.17 0.58
N VAL A 252 9.33 5.49 1.42
CA VAL A 252 7.98 4.93 1.30
C VAL A 252 6.90 6.02 1.26
N LEU A 253 6.88 6.90 2.28
CA LEU A 253 5.96 8.04 2.40
C LEU A 253 4.45 7.69 2.49
N SER A 254 4.11 6.44 2.79
CA SER A 254 2.74 5.92 3.03
C SER A 254 2.80 4.50 3.59
N THR A 255 1.68 3.93 4.05
CA THR A 255 1.60 2.50 4.40
C THR A 255 1.29 1.63 3.16
N TRP A 256 0.03 1.27 2.89
CA TRP A 256 -0.35 0.57 1.66
C TRP A 256 -1.03 1.50 0.65
N SER A 257 -0.99 1.08 -0.62
CA SER A 257 -1.64 1.81 -1.71
C SER A 257 -3.14 1.94 -1.48
N TRP A 258 -3.60 3.18 -1.49
CA TRP A 258 -5.01 3.52 -1.63
C TRP A 258 -5.13 4.78 -2.48
N TYR A 259 -5.93 4.71 -3.54
CA TYR A 259 -6.07 5.80 -4.49
C TYR A 259 -7.10 6.82 -4.02
N LYS A 260 -6.89 8.08 -4.40
CA LYS A 260 -7.84 9.19 -4.22
C LYS A 260 -8.99 9.07 -5.22
N PRO A 261 -10.14 9.75 -4.99
CA PRO A 261 -11.20 9.84 -5.99
C PRO A 261 -10.66 10.34 -7.35
N GLY A 262 -11.03 9.64 -8.42
CA GLY A 262 -10.67 9.90 -9.82
C GLY A 262 -9.26 9.45 -10.22
N GLN A 263 -8.43 9.05 -9.25
CA GLN A 263 -7.02 8.79 -9.50
C GLN A 263 -6.79 7.53 -10.34
N MET A 264 -7.64 6.51 -10.22
CA MET A 264 -7.42 5.26 -10.94
C MET A 264 -7.55 5.46 -12.44
N SER A 265 -8.60 6.15 -12.88
CA SER A 265 -8.87 6.44 -14.28
C SER A 265 -7.84 7.38 -14.89
N LEU A 266 -7.37 8.36 -14.10
CA LEU A 266 -6.41 9.37 -14.55
C LEU A 266 -4.97 8.86 -14.58
N SER A 267 -4.57 8.04 -13.61
CA SER A 267 -3.16 7.79 -13.34
C SER A 267 -2.69 6.36 -13.58
N LEU A 268 -3.53 5.33 -13.36
CA LEU A 268 -3.04 3.95 -13.31
C LEU A 268 -2.36 3.51 -14.63
N ARG A 269 -3.00 3.76 -15.78
CA ARG A 269 -2.41 3.40 -17.10
C ARG A 269 -1.10 4.13 -17.35
N ALA A 270 -1.04 5.42 -17.03
CA ALA A 270 0.17 6.22 -17.18
C ALA A 270 1.30 5.66 -16.30
N LEU A 271 1.01 5.35 -15.03
CA LEU A 271 1.96 4.77 -14.09
C LEU A 271 2.47 3.39 -14.54
N GLN A 272 1.58 2.52 -15.05
CA GLN A 272 1.90 1.18 -15.57
C GLN A 272 2.71 1.21 -16.87
N LYS A 273 2.55 2.25 -17.70
CA LYS A 273 3.21 2.35 -19.00
C LYS A 273 4.72 2.31 -18.82
N SER A 274 5.39 1.33 -19.42
CA SER A 274 6.84 1.31 -19.48
C SER A 274 7.32 2.37 -20.47
N GLU A 275 8.50 2.93 -20.22
CA GLU A 275 9.13 3.89 -21.12
C GLU A 275 10.57 3.42 -21.42
N PRO A 276 10.70 2.39 -22.29
CA PRO A 276 11.97 1.69 -22.51
C PRO A 276 13.11 2.66 -22.87
N PRO A 277 14.33 2.42 -22.37
CA PRO A 277 14.79 1.24 -21.63
C PRO A 277 14.42 1.19 -20.12
N VAL A 278 13.52 2.07 -19.64
CA VAL A 278 13.07 2.09 -18.23
C VAL A 278 11.67 1.48 -18.09
N PHE A 279 11.54 0.53 -17.17
CA PHE A 279 10.32 -0.21 -16.88
C PHE A 279 9.89 0.04 -15.43
N PHE A 280 8.61 -0.15 -15.14
CA PHE A 280 8.05 0.12 -13.82
C PHE A 280 7.35 -1.13 -13.28
N ALA A 281 7.47 -1.36 -11.99
CA ALA A 281 6.72 -2.36 -11.24
C ALA A 281 6.48 -1.81 -9.84
N SER A 282 5.32 -2.04 -9.24
CA SER A 282 5.07 -1.68 -7.85
C SER A 282 3.77 -2.33 -7.40
N GLY A 283 3.69 -2.64 -6.10
CA GLY A 283 2.41 -2.94 -5.46
C GLY A 283 1.39 -1.82 -5.67
N ASP A 284 1.82 -0.58 -5.87
CA ASP A 284 0.98 0.60 -6.09
C ASP A 284 0.37 0.70 -7.50
N ILE A 285 0.81 -0.11 -8.47
CA ILE A 285 0.39 0.04 -9.88
C ILE A 285 -0.16 -1.26 -10.48
N SER A 286 -0.40 -2.27 -9.66
CA SER A 286 -0.98 -3.54 -10.12
C SER A 286 -2.47 -3.44 -10.43
N ASP A 287 -2.94 -4.38 -11.24
CA ASP A 287 -4.33 -4.47 -11.68
C ASP A 287 -5.21 -5.12 -10.59
N GLY A 288 -4.71 -6.21 -10.01
CA GLY A 288 -5.37 -6.98 -8.96
C GLY A 288 -5.16 -6.40 -7.57
N TRP A 289 -4.45 -7.14 -6.72
CA TRP A 289 -4.21 -6.81 -5.31
C TRP A 289 -3.23 -5.62 -5.13
N ARG A 290 -3.57 -4.44 -5.67
CA ARG A 290 -2.79 -3.20 -5.46
C ARG A 290 -2.76 -2.84 -3.98
N GLY A 291 -1.57 -2.47 -3.53
CA GLY A 291 -1.28 -2.23 -2.12
C GLY A 291 -0.90 -3.49 -1.32
N PHE A 292 -0.92 -4.68 -1.95
CA PHE A 292 -0.51 -5.93 -1.31
C PHE A 292 0.77 -6.49 -1.91
N ILE A 293 1.36 -7.45 -1.19
CA ILE A 293 2.50 -8.25 -1.65
C ILE A 293 2.18 -8.95 -2.97
N ASP A 294 0.97 -9.49 -3.12
CA ASP A 294 0.53 -10.14 -4.37
C ASP A 294 0.59 -9.19 -5.58
N GLY A 295 0.10 -7.95 -5.44
CA GLY A 295 0.21 -6.94 -6.49
C GLY A 295 1.65 -6.55 -6.83
N ALA A 296 2.55 -6.54 -5.84
CA ALA A 296 3.98 -6.32 -6.08
C ALA A 296 4.58 -7.46 -6.94
N LEU A 297 4.23 -8.72 -6.63
CA LEU A 297 4.64 -9.87 -7.43
C LEU A 297 4.02 -9.86 -8.83
N GLU A 298 2.73 -9.54 -8.95
CA GLU A 298 2.01 -9.39 -10.23
C GLU A 298 2.73 -8.41 -11.15
N SER A 299 3.02 -7.21 -10.65
CA SER A 299 3.68 -6.16 -11.42
C SER A 299 5.14 -6.49 -11.74
N GLY A 300 5.86 -7.13 -10.83
CA GLY A 300 7.23 -7.60 -11.06
C GLY A 300 7.30 -8.62 -12.21
N LEU A 301 6.44 -9.63 -12.19
CA LEU A 301 6.35 -10.64 -13.25
C LEU A 301 5.99 -10.04 -14.61
N LYS A 302 5.05 -9.07 -14.64
CA LYS A 302 4.70 -8.34 -15.87
C LYS A 302 5.90 -7.53 -16.40
N SER A 303 6.60 -6.82 -15.52
CA SER A 303 7.72 -5.95 -15.90
C SER A 303 8.92 -6.73 -16.45
N VAL A 304 9.24 -7.88 -15.85
CA VAL A 304 10.31 -8.77 -16.33
C VAL A 304 10.01 -9.27 -17.75
N ARG A 305 8.78 -9.64 -18.07
CA ARG A 305 8.40 -10.05 -19.43
C ARG A 305 8.61 -8.92 -20.45
N ASN A 306 8.23 -7.69 -20.09
CA ASN A 306 8.44 -6.52 -20.93
C ASN A 306 9.93 -6.25 -21.18
N VAL A 307 10.77 -6.39 -20.14
CA VAL A 307 12.23 -6.27 -20.25
C VAL A 307 12.80 -7.36 -21.16
N GLN A 308 12.41 -8.61 -20.96
CA GLN A 308 12.86 -9.74 -21.79
C GLN A 308 12.52 -9.53 -23.26
N GLN A 309 11.28 -9.12 -23.55
CA GLN A 309 10.85 -8.82 -24.92
C GLN A 309 11.70 -7.69 -25.53
N TYR A 310 11.90 -6.59 -24.79
CA TYR A 310 12.68 -5.45 -25.25
C TYR A 310 14.17 -5.79 -25.50
N LEU A 311 14.78 -6.57 -24.61
CA LEU A 311 16.17 -7.00 -24.76
C LEU A 311 16.34 -7.97 -25.93
N THR A 312 15.36 -8.85 -26.17
CA THR A 312 15.38 -9.81 -27.27
C THR A 312 15.22 -9.09 -28.62
N THR A 313 14.35 -8.10 -28.74
CA THR A 313 14.12 -7.40 -30.03
C THR A 313 15.21 -6.40 -30.41
N ARG A 314 15.96 -5.86 -29.44
CA ARG A 314 16.95 -4.79 -29.67
C ARG A 314 18.39 -5.28 -29.75
N PHE A 315 18.71 -6.47 -29.23
CA PHE A 315 20.07 -6.99 -29.15
C PHE A 315 20.26 -8.36 -29.85
N HIS A 316 19.27 -8.80 -30.62
CA HIS A 316 19.41 -9.79 -31.70
C HIS A 316 19.34 -9.07 -33.04
#